data_AF-A0A964YFH7-F1
#
_entry.id   AF-A0A964YFH7-F1
#
_cell.length_a   1.000
_cell.length_b   1.000
_cell.length_c   1.000
_cell.angle_alpha   90.00
_cell.angle_beta   90.00
_cell.angle_gamma   90.00
#
_symmetry.space_group_name_H-M   'P 1'
#
loop_
_entity.id
_entity.type
_entity.pdbx_description
1 polymer ?
#
loop_
_entity_poly.entity_id
_entity_poly.type
_entity_poly.pdbx_seq_one_letter_code
_entity_poly.pdbx_strand_id
1 'polypeptide(L)'
;MFQENAKELNTEYPPLRFELEPADSSTAIVRSGFEPELGGVLRQKGVFVDEQTCIGCKHCAHVARQTFYIEPDYGRSRVIRQDGDTEDLIQEAIDTCPVDCIDWIDYTQLKQREDERQYQVISSLGLPMDKSAAASHVRRQKLNRPIGEG
;
A
#
# COMPACT_ATOMS: atom_id res chain seq x y z
N MET A 1 -29.01 -47.05 -12.32
CA MET A 1 -28.79 -46.10 -11.22
C MET A 1 -27.74 -45.11 -11.68
N PHE A 2 -28.13 -43.84 -11.82
CA PHE A 2 -27.35 -42.61 -11.59
C PHE A 2 -25.94 -42.56 -12.26
N GLN A 3 -25.69 -41.85 -13.38
CA GLN A 3 -25.59 -40.37 -13.51
C GLN A 3 -25.20 -39.71 -12.17
N GLU A 4 -24.08 -38.99 -12.02
CA GLU A 4 -23.84 -37.59 -12.42
C GLU A 4 -22.37 -37.24 -12.07
N ASN A 5 -21.51 -36.82 -13.02
CA ASN A 5 -21.18 -35.44 -13.44
C ASN A 5 -20.17 -34.66 -12.57
N ALA A 6 -18.99 -34.38 -13.15
CA ALA A 6 -18.27 -33.10 -13.09
C ALA A 6 -17.28 -33.08 -14.29
N LYS A 7 -17.68 -32.60 -15.48
CA LYS A 7 -17.44 -31.23 -16.01
C LYS A 7 -16.01 -30.76 -15.71
N GLU A 8 -15.05 -31.00 -16.60
CA GLU A 8 -14.60 -30.08 -17.67
C GLU A 8 -14.18 -28.69 -17.17
N LEU A 9 -12.88 -28.38 -17.25
CA LEU A 9 -12.40 -27.30 -18.12
C LEU A 9 -10.88 -27.42 -18.40
N ASN A 10 -10.55 -27.81 -19.64
CA ASN A 10 -9.25 -27.60 -20.27
C ASN A 10 -9.05 -26.11 -20.57
N THR A 11 -7.79 -25.66 -20.67
CA THR A 11 -7.19 -24.84 -21.75
C THR A 11 -5.83 -24.37 -21.23
N GLU A 12 -4.75 -25.11 -21.44
CA GLU A 12 -3.86 -25.06 -22.62
C GLU A 12 -3.03 -23.77 -22.69
N TYR A 13 -1.79 -23.88 -22.22
CA TYR A 13 -0.75 -22.85 -22.22
C TYR A 13 -0.07 -22.86 -23.60
N PRO A 14 -0.09 -21.77 -24.39
CA PRO A 14 0.50 -21.80 -25.71
C PRO A 14 2.04 -21.63 -25.66
N PRO A 15 2.78 -22.25 -26.60
CA PRO A 15 4.23 -22.31 -26.59
C PRO A 15 4.89 -21.04 -27.15
N LEU A 16 6.06 -20.72 -26.57
CA LEU A 16 6.97 -19.65 -27.00
C LEU A 16 7.52 -19.96 -28.40
N ARG A 17 7.20 -19.13 -29.41
CA ARG A 17 7.99 -19.06 -30.65
C ARG A 17 8.11 -17.63 -31.17
N PHE A 18 9.37 -17.29 -31.38
CA PHE A 18 10.00 -16.05 -31.80
C PHE A 18 9.81 -15.83 -33.31
N GLU A 19 9.11 -14.77 -33.73
CA GLU A 19 9.32 -14.09 -35.02
C GLU A 19 9.09 -12.58 -34.83
N LEU A 20 10.17 -11.79 -34.97
CA LEU A 20 10.15 -10.33 -35.10
C LEU A 20 10.17 -9.98 -36.59
N GLU A 21 9.17 -9.23 -37.06
CA GLU A 21 9.13 -8.52 -38.36
C GLU A 21 8.38 -7.17 -38.18
N PRO A 22 8.62 -6.14 -39.01
CA PRO A 22 9.03 -4.82 -38.52
C PRO A 22 8.02 -3.66 -38.69
N ALA A 23 8.10 -2.71 -37.74
CA ALA A 23 7.92 -1.26 -37.81
C ALA A 23 7.05 -0.63 -38.92
N ASP A 24 5.72 -0.76 -38.82
CA ASP A 24 4.79 0.17 -39.46
C ASP A 24 4.29 1.23 -38.47
N SER A 25 4.61 2.48 -38.83
CA SER A 25 4.59 3.75 -38.08
C SER A 25 3.22 4.24 -37.56
N SER A 26 2.29 3.37 -37.17
CA SER A 26 1.04 3.82 -36.51
C SER A 26 0.34 2.82 -35.58
N THR A 27 0.91 1.64 -35.31
CA THR A 27 0.19 0.61 -34.54
C THR A 27 0.79 0.38 -33.16
N ALA A 28 0.06 0.93 -32.17
CA ALA A 28 -0.05 0.54 -30.78
C ALA A 28 1.24 0.39 -29.95
N ILE A 29 1.42 1.33 -29.02
CA ILE A 29 2.04 1.02 -27.72
C ILE A 29 1.43 -0.31 -27.25
N VAL A 30 2.20 -1.38 -27.21
CA VAL A 30 1.76 -2.64 -26.61
C VAL A 30 1.73 -2.40 -25.10
N ARG A 31 0.58 -1.94 -24.64
CA ARG A 31 0.22 -1.85 -23.23
C ARG A 31 0.23 -3.27 -22.68
N SER A 32 1.27 -3.61 -21.92
CA SER A 32 1.47 -4.95 -21.37
C SER A 32 0.41 -5.33 -20.32
N GLY A 33 -0.44 -4.38 -19.93
CA GLY A 33 -1.45 -4.57 -18.89
C GLY A 33 -0.83 -4.80 -17.52
N PHE A 34 0.37 -4.27 -17.26
CA PHE A 34 1.04 -4.39 -15.96
C PHE A 34 1.42 -3.03 -15.35
N GLU A 35 0.96 -1.93 -15.93
CA GLU A 35 0.91 -0.66 -15.19
C GLU A 35 -0.25 -0.78 -14.17
N PRO A 36 -0.11 -0.29 -12.93
CA PRO A 36 -1.17 -0.40 -11.91
C PRO A 36 -2.53 0.15 -12.38
N GLU A 37 -2.48 1.16 -13.27
CA GLU A 37 -3.62 1.84 -13.88
C GLU A 37 -4.09 1.21 -15.22
N LEU A 38 -3.45 0.12 -15.70
CA LEU A 38 -3.76 -0.53 -16.98
C LEU A 38 -3.95 -2.06 -16.90
N GLY A 39 -4.29 -2.61 -15.72
CA GLY A 39 -5.00 -3.89 -15.65
C GLY A 39 -4.16 -5.16 -15.47
N GLY A 40 -3.11 -5.10 -14.65
CA GLY A 40 -2.50 -6.32 -14.09
C GLY A 40 -3.39 -6.84 -12.96
N VAL A 41 -3.10 -8.01 -12.38
CA VAL A 41 -3.79 -8.48 -11.16
C VAL A 41 -3.33 -7.66 -9.93
N LEU A 42 -3.37 -6.34 -10.05
CA LEU A 42 -3.08 -5.40 -8.98
C LEU A 42 -4.35 -5.26 -8.13
N ARG A 43 -4.19 -5.32 -6.81
CA ARG A 43 -5.29 -5.10 -5.86
C ARG A 43 -5.76 -3.65 -5.98
N GLN A 44 -7.07 -3.44 -6.12
CA GLN A 44 -7.70 -2.10 -6.13
C GLN A 44 -7.49 -1.33 -4.83
N LYS A 45 -7.16 -2.05 -3.75
CA LYS A 45 -6.97 -1.53 -2.41
C LYS A 45 -5.56 -1.85 -1.92
N GLY A 46 -4.97 -0.89 -1.23
CA GLY A 46 -3.76 -1.07 -0.44
C GLY A 46 -4.05 -0.87 1.04
N VAL A 47 -3.20 -1.42 1.88
CA VAL A 47 -3.19 -1.16 3.32
C VAL A 47 -2.31 0.06 3.61
N PHE A 48 -2.78 0.90 4.53
CA PHE A 48 -2.07 2.09 5.00
C PHE A 48 -2.09 2.13 6.53
N VAL A 49 -1.01 2.68 7.11
CA VAL A 49 -0.90 2.90 8.56
C VAL A 49 -0.78 4.40 8.82
N ASP A 50 -1.66 4.93 9.66
CA ASP A 50 -1.55 6.30 10.16
C ASP A 50 -0.50 6.39 11.27
N GLU A 51 0.66 6.95 10.93
CA GLU A 51 1.80 7.12 11.84
C GLU A 51 1.52 8.10 12.99
N GLN A 52 0.54 9.00 12.87
CA GLN A 52 0.18 9.93 13.95
C GLN A 52 -0.58 9.22 15.06
N THR A 53 -1.50 8.33 14.68
CA THR A 53 -2.37 7.60 15.60
C THR A 53 -1.71 6.33 16.12
N CYS A 54 -0.83 5.70 15.31
CA CYS A 54 -0.13 4.48 15.69
C CYS A 54 0.67 4.66 16.98
N ILE A 55 0.41 3.87 18.02
CA ILE A 55 1.14 3.94 19.30
C ILE A 55 2.39 3.04 19.38
N GLY A 56 2.73 2.34 18.30
CA GLY A 56 3.92 1.47 18.28
C GLY A 56 3.80 0.20 19.13
N CYS A 57 2.61 -0.40 19.24
CA CYS A 57 2.38 -1.63 20.01
C CYS A 57 3.04 -2.90 19.39
N LYS A 58 3.48 -2.81 18.13
CA LYS A 58 4.19 -3.85 17.36
C LYS A 58 3.41 -5.13 17.04
N HIS A 59 2.13 -5.20 17.38
CA HIS A 59 1.33 -6.39 17.14
C HIS A 59 1.21 -6.71 15.64
N CYS A 60 0.89 -5.72 14.81
CA CYS A 60 0.81 -5.85 13.35
C CYS A 60 2.12 -6.38 12.73
N ALA A 61 3.27 -5.91 13.21
CA ALA A 61 4.58 -6.39 12.77
C ALA A 61 4.92 -7.82 13.24
N HIS A 62 4.19 -8.40 14.20
CA HIS A 62 4.35 -9.81 14.58
C HIS A 62 3.44 -10.74 13.79
N VAL A 63 2.20 -10.31 13.54
CA VAL A 63 1.16 -11.05 12.78
C VAL A 63 1.53 -11.12 11.30
N ALA A 64 1.77 -9.97 10.65
CA ALA A 64 2.05 -9.85 9.22
C ALA A 64 3.44 -9.21 9.00
N ARG A 65 4.48 -10.01 9.24
CA ARG A 65 5.91 -9.62 9.24
C ARG A 65 6.46 -9.18 7.89
N GLN A 66 5.83 -9.59 6.80
CA GLN A 66 6.27 -9.23 5.44
C GLN A 66 5.58 -7.96 4.94
N THR A 67 4.45 -7.60 5.55
CA THR A 67 3.62 -6.44 5.20
C THR A 67 3.97 -5.22 6.07
N PHE A 68 4.13 -5.41 7.39
CA PHE A 68 4.36 -4.32 8.33
C PHE A 68 5.76 -4.34 8.94
N TYR A 69 6.29 -3.16 9.20
CA TYR A 69 7.58 -2.95 9.87
C TYR A 69 7.46 -1.82 10.91
N ILE A 70 8.29 -1.88 11.95
CA ILE A 70 8.36 -0.81 12.97
C ILE A 70 9.56 0.06 12.69
N GLU A 71 9.29 1.32 12.38
CA GLU A 71 10.30 2.34 12.15
C GLU A 71 11.08 2.61 13.46
N PRO A 72 12.43 2.58 13.44
CA PRO A 72 13.26 2.66 14.65
C PRO A 72 13.32 4.04 15.31
N ASP A 73 13.22 5.15 14.57
CA ASP A 73 13.39 6.51 15.09
C ASP A 73 12.20 6.97 15.94
N TYR A 74 10.97 6.70 15.49
CA TYR A 74 9.73 7.12 16.12
C TYR A 74 8.95 5.96 16.75
N GLY A 75 9.32 4.72 16.46
CA GLY A 75 8.65 3.52 16.96
C GLY A 75 7.26 3.30 16.37
N ARG A 76 6.95 3.89 15.21
CA ARG A 76 5.64 3.77 14.53
C ARG A 76 5.64 2.60 13.53
N SER A 77 4.47 2.02 13.31
CA SER A 77 4.32 0.99 12.28
C SER A 77 4.21 1.62 10.89
N ARG A 78 4.74 0.92 9.88
CA ARG A 78 4.71 1.27 8.46
C ARG A 78 4.43 0.05 7.61
N VAL A 79 3.78 0.27 6.48
CA VAL A 79 3.61 -0.76 5.44
C VAL A 79 4.83 -0.76 4.54
N ILE A 80 5.50 -1.91 4.41
CA ILE A 80 6.66 -2.08 3.53
C ILE A 80 6.31 -2.73 2.21
N ARG A 81 5.27 -3.57 2.18
CA ARG A 81 4.80 -4.30 1.01
C ARG A 81 3.30 -4.50 1.10
N GLN A 82 2.60 -4.28 -0.01
CA GLN A 82 1.15 -4.47 -0.10
C GLN A 82 0.75 -5.95 -0.31
N ASP A 83 1.69 -6.75 -0.80
CA ASP A 83 1.57 -8.15 -1.20
C ASP A 83 2.47 -9.08 -0.35
N GLY A 84 2.89 -8.61 0.82
CA GLY A 84 3.87 -9.32 1.66
C GLY A 84 3.32 -10.60 2.28
N ASP A 85 2.10 -10.53 2.82
CA ASP A 85 1.40 -11.62 3.50
C ASP A 85 0.02 -11.88 2.87
N THR A 86 -0.66 -12.93 3.34
CA THR A 86 -2.05 -13.22 2.92
C THR A 86 -3.01 -12.17 3.44
N GLU A 87 -4.11 -11.96 2.72
CA GLU A 87 -5.14 -11.00 3.11
C GLU A 87 -5.74 -11.28 4.49
N ASP A 88 -5.89 -12.55 4.86
CA ASP A 88 -6.37 -12.95 6.18
C ASP A 88 -5.45 -12.46 7.31
N LEU A 89 -4.13 -12.54 7.13
CA LEU A 89 -3.17 -12.05 8.13
C LEU A 89 -3.15 -10.53 8.20
N ILE A 90 -3.31 -9.86 7.06
CA ILE A 90 -3.39 -8.40 7.01
C ILE A 90 -4.68 -7.95 7.70
N GLN A 91 -5.80 -8.63 7.45
CA GLN A 91 -7.08 -8.34 8.11
C GLN A 91 -7.02 -8.61 9.62
N GLU A 92 -6.38 -9.69 10.05
CA GLU A 92 -6.13 -9.95 11.48
C GLU A 92 -5.31 -8.81 12.10
N ALA A 93 -4.25 -8.35 11.44
CA ALA A 93 -3.44 -7.24 11.93
C ALA A 93 -4.23 -5.91 12.02
N ILE A 94 -5.19 -5.69 11.13
CA ILE A 94 -6.10 -4.54 11.15
C ILE A 94 -7.05 -4.66 12.35
N ASP A 95 -7.76 -5.78 12.48
CA ASP A 95 -8.80 -5.99 13.49
C ASP A 95 -8.26 -6.04 14.93
N THR A 96 -6.98 -6.39 15.08
CA THR A 96 -6.29 -6.48 16.38
C THR A 96 -5.60 -5.18 16.79
N CYS A 97 -5.62 -4.15 15.96
CA CYS A 97 -4.96 -2.88 16.26
C CYS A 97 -5.70 -2.15 17.42
N PRO A 98 -5.05 -1.88 18.56
CA PRO A 98 -5.74 -1.31 19.74
C PRO A 98 -6.19 0.15 19.58
N VAL A 99 -5.77 0.82 18.50
CA VAL A 99 -6.06 2.23 18.22
C VAL A 99 -6.57 2.45 16.80
N ASP A 100 -6.94 1.36 16.10
CA ASP A 100 -7.51 1.39 14.75
C ASP A 100 -6.71 2.25 13.74
N CYS A 101 -5.38 2.23 13.83
CA CYS A 101 -4.53 3.07 12.97
C CYS A 101 -4.17 2.44 11.61
N ILE A 102 -4.82 1.32 11.23
CA ILE A 102 -4.51 0.57 10.00
C ILE A 102 -5.79 0.43 9.20
N ASP A 103 -5.78 0.88 7.94
CA ASP A 103 -6.97 0.91 7.10
C ASP A 103 -6.68 0.37 5.68
N TRP A 104 -7.69 -0.26 5.09
CA TRP A 104 -7.74 -0.50 3.65
C TRP A 104 -8.18 0.77 2.93
N ILE A 105 -7.36 1.25 1.99
CA ILE A 105 -7.64 2.43 1.18
C ILE A 105 -7.50 2.13 -0.31
N ASP A 106 -8.15 2.93 -1.13
CA ASP A 106 -8.00 2.85 -2.58
C ASP A 106 -6.57 3.17 -3.00
N TYR A 107 -6.06 2.52 -4.05
CA TYR A 107 -4.69 2.74 -4.53
C TYR A 107 -4.41 4.21 -4.88
N THR A 108 -5.40 4.93 -5.42
CA THR A 108 -5.28 6.37 -5.72
C THR A 108 -5.10 7.21 -4.45
N GLN A 109 -5.81 6.85 -3.38
CA GLN A 109 -5.72 7.52 -2.08
C GLN A 109 -4.44 7.14 -1.33
N LEU A 110 -3.93 5.93 -1.55
CA LEU A 110 -2.69 5.47 -0.94
C LEU A 110 -1.54 6.40 -1.29
N LYS A 111 -1.35 6.68 -2.58
CA LYS A 111 -0.30 7.60 -3.04
C LYS A 111 -0.41 8.97 -2.35
N GLN A 112 -1.62 9.53 -2.31
CA GLN A 112 -1.85 10.83 -1.65
C GLN A 112 -1.49 10.79 -0.16
N ARG A 113 -1.94 9.76 0.57
CA ARG A 113 -1.67 9.63 2.01
C ARG A 113 -0.18 9.44 2.29
N GLU A 114 0.53 8.70 1.44
CA GLU A 114 1.98 8.53 1.55
C GLU A 114 2.76 9.82 1.27
N ASP A 115 2.31 10.62 0.31
CA ASP A 115 2.90 11.93 0.01
C ASP A 115 2.65 12.92 1.17
N GLU A 116 1.43 12.97 1.70
CA GLU A 116 1.07 13.80 2.85
C GLU A 116 1.85 13.40 4.11
N ARG A 117 2.13 12.11 4.31
CA ARG A 117 2.90 11.57 5.43
C ARG A 117 4.30 12.15 5.53
N GLN A 118 4.94 12.52 4.42
CA GLN A 118 6.28 13.15 4.43
C GLN A 118 6.30 14.49 5.19
N TYR A 119 5.15 15.14 5.32
CA TYR A 119 4.97 16.42 5.99
C TYR A 119 4.31 16.31 7.37
N GLN A 120 4.13 15.08 7.86
CA GLN A 120 3.54 14.87 9.18
C GLN A 120 4.60 14.99 10.26
N VAL A 121 4.24 15.64 11.36
CA VAL A 121 5.14 15.85 12.50
C VAL A 121 4.85 14.77 13.52
N ILE A 122 5.72 13.76 13.57
CA ILE A 122 5.58 12.62 14.48
C ILE A 122 6.35 12.92 15.76
N SER A 123 5.67 12.87 16.90
CA SER A 123 6.32 12.96 18.21
C SER A 123 6.83 11.58 18.64
N SER A 124 7.97 11.55 19.31
CA SER A 124 8.56 10.33 19.86
C SER A 124 7.73 9.75 21.01
N LEU A 125 7.74 8.42 21.12
CA LEU A 125 7.04 7.71 22.19
C LEU A 125 7.60 8.08 23.57
N GLY A 126 6.71 8.38 24.53
CA GLY A 126 7.07 8.66 25.92
C GLY A 126 7.31 10.14 26.26
N LEU A 127 7.22 11.04 25.28
CA LEU A 127 7.21 12.48 25.51
C LEU A 127 5.80 13.05 25.32
N PRO A 128 5.34 13.97 26.17
CA PRO A 128 4.08 14.66 25.94
C PRO A 128 4.19 15.44 24.62
N MET A 129 3.18 15.31 23.75
CA MET A 129 3.09 16.09 22.52
C MET A 129 3.08 17.59 22.86
N ASP A 130 4.19 18.26 22.60
CA ASP A 130 4.24 19.72 22.69
C ASP A 130 3.50 20.29 21.48
N LYS A 131 2.22 20.61 21.70
CA LYS A 131 1.33 21.20 20.70
C LYS A 131 1.92 22.47 20.10
N SER A 132 2.74 23.21 20.85
CA SER A 132 3.39 24.43 20.37
C SER A 132 4.55 24.15 19.42
N ALA A 133 5.35 23.12 19.71
CA ALA A 133 6.43 22.65 18.84
C ALA A 133 5.87 21.99 17.56
N ALA A 134 4.84 21.15 17.69
CA ALA A 134 4.17 20.52 16.56
C ALA A 134 3.52 21.57 15.63
N ALA A 135 2.78 22.54 16.18
CA ALA A 135 2.18 23.62 15.40
C ALA A 135 3.21 24.50 14.69
N SER A 136 4.35 24.78 15.33
CA SER A 136 5.45 25.54 14.73
C SER A 136 6.08 24.80 13.56
N HIS A 137 6.25 23.49 13.68
CA HIS A 137 6.81 22.65 12.63
C HIS A 137 5.83 22.52 11.44
N VAL A 138 4.54 22.32 11.68
CA VAL A 138 3.49 22.34 10.64
C VAL A 138 3.45 23.69 9.92
N ARG A 139 3.53 24.81 10.64
CA ARG A 139 3.57 26.15 10.05
C ARG A 139 4.79 26.34 9.15
N ARG A 140 5.96 25.87 9.60
CA ARG A 140 7.22 25.96 8.84
C ARG A 140 7.20 25.10 7.58
N GLN A 141 6.62 23.90 7.63
CA GLN A 141 6.49 23.04 6.47
C GLN A 141 5.48 23.57 5.44
N LYS A 142 4.33 24.13 5.87
CA LYS A 142 3.39 24.79 4.96
C LYS A 142 4.01 25.97 4.22
N LEU A 143 4.91 26.72 4.86
CA LEU A 143 5.67 27.81 4.24
C LEU A 143 6.69 27.30 3.21
N ASN A 144 7.18 26.08 3.38
CA ASN A 144 8.13 25.43 2.47
C ASN A 144 7.46 24.55 1.41
N ARG A 145 6.12 24.44 1.40
CA ARG A 145 5.40 23.71 0.34
C ARG A 145 5.59 24.46 -0.98
N PRO A 146 6.04 23.81 -2.06
CA PRO A 146 6.16 24.47 -3.35
C PRO A 146 4.78 24.99 -3.78
N ILE A 147 4.73 26.25 -4.18
CA ILE A 147 3.51 26.92 -4.62
C ILE A 147 3.19 26.37 -6.02
N GLY A 148 2.25 25.42 -6.11
CA GLY A 148 1.56 25.12 -7.37
C GLY A 148 1.38 23.67 -7.74
N GLU A 149 0.67 22.88 -6.93
CA GLU A 149 -0.11 21.73 -7.41
C GLU A 149 -1.39 21.66 -6.56
N GLY A 150 -2.50 22.01 -7.20
CA GLY A 150 -3.86 22.06 -6.67
C GLY A 150 -4.84 22.00 -7.83
#